data_AF-A0A349BMW5-F1
#
_entry.id   AF-A0A349BMW5-F1
#
_cell.length_a   1.000
_cell.length_b   1.000
_cell.length_c   1.000
_cell.angle_alpha   90.00
_cell.angle_beta   90.00
_cell.angle_gamma   90.00
#
_symmetry.space_group_name_H-M   'P 1'
#
loop_
_entity.id
_entity.type
_entity.pdbx_description
1 polymer ?
#
loop_
_entity_poly.entity_id
_entity_poly.type
_entity_poly.pdbx_seq_one_letter_code
_entity_poly.pdbx_strand_id
1 'polypeptide(L)'
;ILHNINVNVDGIQTLNKGQPKQNQVVVAKIRRMGQADITCDSHTHMRGYAMIFDHPYHAVTDETGTFVIDNIPPGKYTLKVWHESWKVTGIDDDERALYDKPVLLSKEIEVPAKGIAHVNFELK
;
A
#
# COMPACT_ATOMS: atom_id res chain seq x y z
N ILE A 1 15.39 19.65 -12.41
CA ILE A 1 15.24 18.23 -12.01
C ILE A 1 14.00 17.69 -12.73
N LEU A 2 14.10 16.55 -13.41
CA LEU A 2 12.99 15.95 -14.16
C LEU A 2 12.33 14.87 -13.30
N HIS A 3 11.02 14.94 -13.10
CA HIS A 3 10.27 13.92 -12.36
C HIS A 3 9.36 13.12 -13.31
N ASN A 4 8.91 11.96 -12.85
CA ASN A 4 7.84 11.21 -13.47
C ASN A 4 6.98 10.50 -12.42
N ILE A 5 5.77 10.13 -12.83
CA ILE A 5 4.83 9.32 -12.08
C ILE A 5 4.76 7.95 -12.78
N ASN A 6 5.41 6.96 -12.18
CA ASN A 6 5.32 5.56 -12.59
C ASN A 6 4.41 4.84 -11.60
N VAL A 7 3.31 4.25 -12.08
CA VAL A 7 2.34 3.51 -11.26
C VAL A 7 2.35 2.06 -11.67
N ASN A 8 2.76 1.18 -10.77
CA ASN A 8 2.70 -0.27 -10.94
C ASN A 8 1.64 -0.83 -10.00
N VAL A 9 0.65 -1.56 -10.52
CA VAL A 9 -0.33 -2.25 -9.68
C VAL A 9 -0.01 -3.74 -9.72
N ASP A 10 0.36 -4.33 -8.58
CA ASP A 10 0.83 -5.73 -8.43
C ASP A 10 1.73 -6.18 -9.61
N GLY A 11 2.80 -5.42 -9.86
CA GLY A 11 3.82 -5.73 -10.88
C GLY A 11 3.46 -5.36 -12.33
N ILE A 12 2.30 -4.78 -12.60
CA ILE A 12 1.90 -4.31 -13.93
C ILE A 12 1.95 -2.79 -14.00
N GLN A 13 2.77 -2.24 -14.91
CA GLN A 13 2.81 -0.79 -15.13
C GLN A 13 1.50 -0.31 -15.77
N THR A 14 0.78 0.52 -15.03
CA THR A 14 -0.52 1.09 -15.43
C THR A 14 -0.40 2.55 -15.89
N LEU A 15 0.67 3.23 -15.48
CA LEU A 15 0.99 4.60 -15.87
C LEU A 15 2.51 4.81 -15.85
N ASN A 16 3.05 5.52 -16.83
CA ASN A 16 4.34 6.19 -16.70
C ASN A 16 4.27 7.54 -17.43
N LYS A 17 4.35 8.64 -16.68
CA LYS A 17 4.23 10.01 -17.21
C LYS A 17 5.26 10.94 -16.60
N GLY A 18 6.09 11.56 -17.45
CA GLY A 18 6.98 12.63 -17.05
C GLY A 18 6.22 13.89 -16.62
N GLN A 19 6.78 14.61 -15.65
CA GLN A 19 6.34 15.92 -15.16
C GLN A 19 7.43 16.98 -15.42
N PRO A 20 7.62 17.42 -16.68
CA PRO A 20 8.65 18.41 -17.03
C PRO A 20 8.31 19.84 -16.59
N LYS A 21 7.04 20.14 -16.30
CA LYS A 21 6.60 21.50 -15.91
C LYS A 21 6.31 21.56 -14.42
N GLN A 22 6.76 22.64 -13.78
CA GLN A 22 6.37 22.94 -12.40
C GLN A 22 4.83 23.04 -12.30
N ASN A 23 4.27 22.53 -11.21
CA ASN A 23 2.81 22.49 -10.94
C ASN A 23 1.98 21.69 -11.95
N GLN A 24 2.60 20.82 -12.77
CA GLN A 24 1.87 19.94 -13.68
C GLN A 24 1.07 18.89 -12.90
N VAL A 25 -0.26 18.91 -13.08
CA VAL A 25 -1.16 17.89 -12.55
C VAL A 25 -1.40 16.81 -13.63
N VAL A 26 -1.32 15.55 -13.23
CA VAL A 26 -1.66 14.39 -14.07
C VAL A 26 -2.87 13.71 -13.47
N VAL A 27 -3.94 13.58 -14.25
CA VAL A 27 -5.13 12.81 -13.88
C VAL A 27 -5.09 11.49 -14.66
N ALA A 28 -5.14 10.37 -13.96
CA ALA A 28 -5.17 9.04 -14.53
C ALA A 28 -6.25 8.19 -13.85
N LYS A 29 -6.92 7.35 -14.64
CA LYS A 29 -7.89 6.38 -14.12
C LYS A 29 -7.23 5.01 -13.99
N ILE A 30 -6.99 4.58 -12.75
CA ILE A 30 -6.52 3.23 -12.46
C ILE A 30 -7.73 2.33 -12.22
N ARG A 31 -7.85 1.24 -12.97
CA ARG A 31 -8.98 0.28 -12.85
C ARG A 31 -8.56 -1.06 -12.26
N ARG A 32 -7.26 -1.28 -12.10
CA ARG A 32 -6.72 -2.52 -11.54
C ARG A 32 -6.78 -2.43 -10.02
N MET A 33 -7.37 -3.43 -9.39
CA MET A 33 -7.31 -3.61 -7.94
C MET A 33 -5.95 -4.15 -7.53
N GLY A 34 -5.56 -3.93 -6.27
CA GLY A 34 -4.27 -4.34 -5.73
C GLY A 34 -3.50 -3.17 -5.12
N GLN A 35 -2.25 -3.44 -4.79
CA GLN A 35 -1.33 -2.41 -4.31
C GLN A 35 -0.77 -1.65 -5.52
N ALA A 36 -0.99 -0.34 -5.54
CA ALA A 36 -0.38 0.58 -6.49
C ALA A 36 0.89 1.19 -5.89
N ASP A 37 2.04 0.83 -6.44
CA ASP A 37 3.32 1.48 -6.17
C ASP A 37 3.43 2.72 -7.06
N ILE A 38 3.56 3.90 -6.46
CA ILE A 38 3.67 5.19 -7.14
C ILE A 38 5.10 5.70 -6.93
N THR A 39 5.91 5.73 -7.97
CA THR A 39 7.34 6.05 -7.87
C THR A 39 7.78 7.09 -8.89
N CYS A 40 8.89 7.78 -8.60
CA CYS A 40 9.71 8.42 -9.62
C CYS A 40 10.90 7.52 -9.99
N ASP A 41 11.15 7.36 -11.28
CA ASP A 41 12.23 6.49 -11.80
C ASP A 41 13.63 7.08 -11.53
N SER A 42 13.72 8.39 -11.31
CA SER A 42 14.99 9.10 -11.05
C SER A 42 15.20 9.47 -9.59
N HIS A 43 14.17 9.39 -8.75
CA HIS A 43 14.22 9.85 -7.36
C HIS A 43 13.63 8.77 -6.45
N THR A 44 14.50 7.91 -5.96
CA THR A 44 14.24 6.79 -5.04
C THR A 44 13.39 7.16 -3.82
N HIS A 45 13.58 8.36 -3.28
CA HIS A 45 12.80 8.88 -2.14
C HIS A 45 11.37 9.30 -2.50
N MET A 46 11.07 9.55 -3.78
CA MET A 46 9.73 9.91 -4.23
C MET A 46 8.94 8.64 -4.46
N ARG A 47 8.34 8.14 -3.38
CA ARG A 47 7.49 6.97 -3.36
C ARG A 47 6.18 7.25 -2.64
N GLY A 48 5.12 6.61 -3.09
CA GLY A 48 3.85 6.52 -2.41
C GLY A 48 3.17 5.20 -2.75
N TYR A 49 2.15 4.87 -1.98
CA TYR A 49 1.37 3.65 -2.18
C TYR A 49 -0.12 4.00 -2.15
N ALA A 50 -0.91 3.28 -2.93
CA ALA A 50 -2.35 3.30 -2.80
C ALA A 50 -2.89 1.87 -2.82
N MET A 51 -3.85 1.58 -1.94
CA MET A 51 -4.54 0.31 -1.91
C MET A 51 -5.89 0.44 -2.61
N ILE A 52 -6.11 -0.37 -3.64
CA ILE A 52 -7.30 -0.28 -4.50
C ILE A 52 -8.15 -1.53 -4.31
N PHE A 53 -9.34 -1.36 -3.73
CA PHE A 53 -10.31 -2.42 -3.45
C PHE A 53 -11.68 -2.08 -4.04
N ASP A 54 -12.50 -3.11 -4.28
CA ASP A 54 -13.91 -2.99 -4.69
C ASP A 54 -14.89 -3.23 -3.53
N HIS A 55 -14.37 -3.31 -2.30
CA HIS A 55 -15.14 -3.49 -1.07
C HIS A 55 -14.85 -2.39 -0.05
N PRO A 56 -15.79 -2.11 0.89
CA PRO A 56 -15.59 -1.07 1.89
C PRO A 56 -14.70 -1.51 3.08
N TYR A 57 -14.44 -2.82 3.23
CA TYR A 57 -13.81 -3.39 4.42
C TYR A 57 -12.29 -3.15 4.47
N HIS A 58 -11.89 -2.01 5.04
CA HIS A 58 -10.50 -1.66 5.31
C HIS A 58 -10.43 -0.76 6.55
N ALA A 59 -9.26 -0.73 7.18
CA ALA A 59 -8.96 0.19 8.28
C ALA A 59 -7.48 0.52 8.25
N VAL A 60 -7.14 1.70 8.79
CA VAL A 60 -5.77 2.07 9.15
C VAL A 60 -5.64 1.88 10.65
N THR A 61 -4.55 1.27 11.09
CA THR A 61 -4.29 1.10 12.53
C THR A 61 -4.10 2.45 13.20
N ASP A 62 -4.52 2.57 14.45
CA ASP A 62 -4.17 3.72 15.29
C ASP A 62 -2.71 3.69 15.76
N GLU A 63 -2.32 4.67 16.56
CA GLU A 63 -0.96 4.81 17.12
C GLU A 63 -0.53 3.62 18.00
N THR A 64 -1.48 2.82 18.48
CA THR A 64 -1.22 1.61 19.28
C THR A 64 -1.16 0.33 18.44
N GLY A 65 -1.41 0.43 17.13
CA GLY A 65 -1.52 -0.72 16.24
C GLY A 65 -2.91 -1.38 16.25
N THR A 66 -3.89 -0.80 16.94
CA THR A 66 -5.26 -1.34 17.01
C THR A 66 -6.05 -0.95 15.77
N PHE A 67 -6.92 -1.83 15.30
CA PHE A 67 -7.86 -1.57 14.20
C PHE A 67 -9.22 -2.21 14.47
N VAL A 68 -10.26 -1.65 13.85
CA VAL A 68 -11.61 -2.21 13.84
C VAL A 68 -12.17 -2.08 12.42
N ILE A 69 -12.78 -3.15 11.92
CA ILE A 69 -13.54 -3.15 10.66
C ILE A 69 -14.93 -3.68 10.99
N ASP A 70 -15.92 -2.79 10.93
CA ASP A 70 -17.30 -3.12 11.30
C ASP A 70 -18.13 -3.61 10.11
N ASN A 71 -19.30 -4.19 10.43
CA ASN A 71 -20.32 -4.59 9.47
C ASN A 71 -19.84 -5.60 8.40
N ILE A 72 -18.84 -6.43 8.73
CA ILE A 72 -18.40 -7.52 7.86
C ILE A 72 -19.48 -8.63 7.88
N PRO A 73 -19.98 -9.07 6.71
CA PRO A 73 -20.91 -10.19 6.66
C PRO A 73 -20.29 -11.47 7.25
N PRO A 74 -21.10 -12.39 7.79
CA PRO A 74 -20.60 -13.67 8.29
C PRO A 74 -19.97 -14.49 7.17
N GLY A 75 -18.82 -15.10 7.41
CA GLY A 75 -18.12 -15.88 6.40
C GLY A 75 -16.63 -16.09 6.69
N LYS A 76 -15.95 -16.77 5.77
CA LYS A 76 -14.50 -16.98 5.80
C LYS A 76 -13.82 -15.95 4.91
N TYR A 77 -12.80 -15.29 5.43
CA TYR A 77 -12.07 -14.23 4.75
C TYR A 77 -10.57 -14.39 4.94
N THR A 78 -9.79 -13.87 4.00
CA THR A 78 -8.37 -13.63 4.19
C THR A 78 -8.15 -12.17 4.56
N LEU A 79 -7.76 -11.92 5.79
CA LEU A 79 -7.36 -10.58 6.24
C LEU A 79 -5.88 -10.35 5.89
N LYS A 80 -5.60 -9.20 5.28
CA LYS A 80 -4.25 -8.78 4.89
C LYS A 80 -3.83 -7.56 5.69
N VAL A 81 -2.58 -7.55 6.15
CA VAL A 81 -1.93 -6.37 6.74
C VAL A 81 -0.79 -5.96 5.83
N TRP A 82 -0.68 -4.65 5.60
CA TRP A 82 0.38 -4.04 4.83
C TRP A 82 1.10 -2.97 5.65
N HIS A 83 2.42 -2.89 5.51
CA HIS A 83 3.23 -1.81 6.06
C HIS A 83 4.37 -1.47 5.09
N GLU A 84 4.73 -0.18 4.96
CA GLU A 84 5.75 0.37 4.05
C GLU A 84 7.20 -0.17 4.26
N SER A 85 7.40 -1.09 5.20
CA SER A 85 8.70 -1.51 5.73
C SER A 85 9.46 -0.40 6.48
N TRP A 86 10.55 -0.81 7.13
CA TRP A 86 11.46 0.00 7.95
C TRP A 86 12.91 -0.52 7.86
N LYS A 87 13.16 -1.61 7.11
CA LYS A 87 14.48 -2.24 7.02
C LYS A 87 15.33 -1.52 5.99
N VAL A 88 16.39 -0.85 6.45
CA VAL A 88 17.37 -0.19 5.58
C VAL A 88 18.17 -1.25 4.83
N THR A 89 18.20 -1.15 3.50
CA THR A 89 18.92 -2.05 2.60
C THR A 89 20.13 -1.40 1.95
N GLY A 90 20.25 -0.08 2.04
CA GLY A 90 21.35 0.67 1.46
C GLY A 90 21.13 2.17 1.54
N ILE A 91 21.89 2.90 0.74
CA ILE A 91 21.84 4.36 0.61
C ILE A 91 21.84 4.69 -0.88
N ASP A 92 21.06 5.70 -1.30
CA ASP A 92 21.06 6.21 -2.68
C ASP A 92 22.16 7.25 -2.95
N ASP A 93 22.29 7.68 -4.20
CA ASP A 93 23.32 8.66 -4.63
C ASP A 93 23.19 10.03 -3.93
N ASP A 94 22.03 10.32 -3.33
CA ASP A 94 21.75 11.54 -2.56
C ASP A 94 21.91 11.32 -1.04
N GLU A 95 22.59 10.25 -0.62
CA GLU A 95 22.84 9.88 0.78
C GLU A 95 21.57 9.56 1.60
N ARG A 96 20.47 9.16 0.96
CA ARG A 96 19.22 8.78 1.66
C ARG A 96 19.11 7.28 1.83
N ALA A 97 18.50 6.85 2.94
CA ALA A 97 18.26 5.43 3.20
C ALA A 97 17.31 4.80 2.16
N LEU A 98 17.69 3.64 1.65
CA LEU A 98 16.84 2.76 0.86
C LEU A 98 16.19 1.73 1.78
N TYR A 99 14.90 1.49 1.60
CA TYR A 99 14.14 0.50 2.37
C TYR A 99 13.80 -0.71 1.50
N ASP A 100 13.61 -1.88 2.13
CA ASP A 100 13.17 -3.09 1.42
C ASP A 100 11.70 -2.98 0.90
N LYS A 101 11.15 -4.10 0.43
CA LYS A 101 9.76 -4.14 -0.05
C LYS A 101 8.76 -4.11 1.11
N PRO A 102 7.57 -3.55 0.91
CA PRO A 102 6.53 -3.55 1.93
C PRO A 102 6.26 -4.93 2.53
N VAL A 103 5.98 -4.95 3.83
CA VAL A 103 5.63 -6.15 4.57
C VAL A 103 4.16 -6.47 4.34
N LEU A 104 3.89 -7.66 3.84
CA LEU A 104 2.55 -8.19 3.58
C LEU A 104 2.33 -9.44 4.43
N LEU A 105 1.40 -9.35 5.38
CA LEU A 105 0.96 -10.49 6.19
C LEU A 105 -0.46 -10.88 5.81
N SER A 106 -0.78 -12.16 5.95
CA SER A 106 -2.13 -12.68 5.67
C SER A 106 -2.53 -13.71 6.70
N LYS A 107 -3.80 -13.68 7.14
CA LYS A 107 -4.41 -14.68 8.00
C LYS A 107 -5.82 -14.98 7.54
N GLU A 108 -6.19 -16.26 7.58
CA GLU A 108 -7.60 -16.64 7.44
C GLU A 108 -8.34 -16.36 8.74
N ILE A 109 -9.55 -15.81 8.62
CA ILE A 109 -10.46 -15.55 9.72
C ILE A 109 -11.87 -16.03 9.37
N GLU A 110 -12.64 -16.38 10.39
CA GLU A 110 -14.07 -16.64 10.27
C GLU A 110 -14.83 -15.60 11.07
N VAL A 111 -15.69 -14.83 10.40
CA VAL A 111 -16.59 -13.86 11.03
C VAL A 111 -17.89 -14.58 11.37
N PRO A 112 -18.25 -14.70 12.66
CA PRO A 112 -19.46 -15.40 13.07
C PRO A 112 -20.72 -14.62 12.69
N ALA A 113 -21.87 -15.31 12.64
CA ALA A 113 -23.18 -14.69 12.33
C ALA A 113 -23.54 -13.52 13.25
N LYS A 114 -23.10 -13.58 14.51
CA LYS A 114 -23.24 -12.55 15.53
C LYS A 114 -22.01 -12.61 16.41
N GLY A 115 -21.16 -11.59 16.38
CA GLY A 115 -19.98 -11.52 17.24
C GLY A 115 -18.80 -10.81 16.58
N ILE A 116 -17.65 -10.94 17.21
CA ILE A 116 -16.40 -10.30 16.81
C ILE A 116 -15.37 -11.41 16.54
N ALA A 117 -14.66 -11.31 15.42
CA ALA A 117 -13.47 -12.09 15.16
C ALA A 117 -12.25 -11.31 15.67
N HIS A 118 -11.53 -11.86 16.65
CA HIS A 118 -10.28 -11.27 17.14
C HIS A 118 -9.09 -11.87 16.39
N VAL A 119 -8.20 -11.00 15.91
CA VAL A 119 -6.99 -11.40 15.19
C VAL A 119 -5.87 -10.43 15.50
N ASN A 120 -4.66 -10.98 15.69
CA ASN A 120 -3.46 -10.20 15.96
C ASN A 120 -2.43 -10.47 14.86
N PHE A 121 -1.65 -9.44 14.50
CA PHE A 121 -0.51 -9.55 13.59
C PHE A 121 0.74 -9.03 14.30
N GLU A 122 1.88 -9.66 14.02
CA GLU A 122 3.17 -9.23 14.53
C GLU A 122 4.08 -8.95 13.33
N LEU A 123 4.51 -7.70 13.21
CA LEU A 123 5.51 -7.26 12.25
C LEU A 123 6.91 -7.65 12.78
N LYS A 124 7.75 -8.30 11.96
CA LYS A 124 9.08 -8.80 12.32
C LYS A 124 10.18 -8.29 11.39
#